data_AF-A0A3B0XCA5-F1
#
_entry.id   AF-A0A3B0XCA5-F1
#
_cell.length_a   1.000
_cell.length_b   1.000
_cell.length_c   1.000
_cell.angle_alpha   90.00
_cell.angle_beta   90.00
_cell.angle_gamma   90.00
#
_symmetry.space_group_name_H-M   'P 1'
#
loop_
_entity.id
_entity.type
_entity.pdbx_description
1 polymer ?
#
loop_
_entity_poly.entity_id
_entity_poly.type
_entity_poly.pdbx_seq_one_letter_code
_entity_poly.pdbx_strand_id
1 'polypeptide(L)'
;MNFKSLYHFIFYGFLLLLTACSDSENETQLVDLFTAANLDLIAIEFSAETTEDVLSINTFFDYKIEGLKSNGVDKIPVDSNIVWSLSEGAISTIDQTGRLTAGSVGEVITITAKLGHLIDTLEVRISAAKFDQVVQLNSTTVQVNMCQAKTIVPIGRYVNDDNTVEIRAVDSSIINSIEWIILNQEDSSASQRAVIKTVNNITDLQALEVGDVIVQARALSVSTGNIVTSADLPQSIDNNLNSLKLCLKSETDLAACTLANTDVVENNIVALQAVANYQASNGSNFNENITELTKWGIDNNNATIALSTDRQQLDVVGVNAGTTTTLSAACGNIEQTVTGTQITNGVVLTTPVGCAAGNLNCVATTETMSVVAATITSLSITANDADLVDNVALVLTVQPAIIALQVTANFANSDSRDVTDDVNVTYNNLSTNVITEVVGTPGEYTVDAAGDAEVAVAFQGQGQVFTVKITVPN
;
A
#
# COMPACT_ATOMS: atom_id res chain seq x y z
N MET A 1 -49.92 -52.03 -23.07
CA MET A 1 -50.27 -51.28 -21.84
C MET A 1 -49.50 -51.95 -20.71
N ASN A 2 -48.57 -51.41 -19.92
CA ASN A 2 -48.29 -50.06 -19.42
C ASN A 2 -46.77 -49.89 -19.11
N PHE A 3 -45.86 -50.17 -20.06
CA PHE A 3 -44.41 -50.09 -19.77
C PHE A 3 -43.89 -48.66 -19.52
N LYS A 4 -44.57 -47.64 -20.07
CA LYS A 4 -44.24 -46.22 -19.79
C LYS A 4 -44.58 -45.78 -18.37
N SER A 5 -45.61 -46.36 -17.75
CA SER A 5 -46.05 -45.97 -16.40
C SER A 5 -45.15 -46.53 -15.30
N LEU A 6 -44.58 -47.71 -15.51
CA LEU A 6 -43.68 -48.36 -14.55
C LEU A 6 -42.31 -47.67 -14.50
N TYR A 7 -41.80 -47.24 -15.65
CA TYR A 7 -40.52 -46.50 -15.72
C TYR A 7 -40.62 -45.12 -15.06
N HIS A 8 -41.74 -44.41 -15.20
CA HIS A 8 -41.97 -43.15 -14.49
C HIS A 8 -42.01 -43.37 -12.96
N PHE A 9 -42.67 -44.43 -12.47
CA PHE A 9 -42.74 -44.71 -11.04
C PHE A 9 -41.37 -45.09 -10.44
N ILE A 10 -40.55 -45.86 -11.17
CA ILE A 10 -39.20 -46.23 -10.73
C ILE A 10 -38.28 -45.00 -10.74
N PHE A 11 -38.38 -44.14 -11.76
CA PHE A 11 -37.54 -42.95 -11.86
C PHE A 11 -37.92 -41.88 -10.81
N TYR A 12 -39.21 -41.67 -10.55
CA TYR A 12 -39.66 -40.81 -9.45
C TYR A 12 -39.32 -41.40 -8.08
N GLY A 13 -39.39 -42.72 -7.91
CA GLY A 13 -38.94 -43.40 -6.68
C GLY A 13 -37.44 -43.24 -6.43
N PHE A 14 -36.61 -43.31 -7.47
CA PHE A 14 -35.17 -43.06 -7.37
C PHE A 14 -34.84 -41.59 -7.10
N LEU A 15 -35.58 -40.65 -7.69
CA LEU A 15 -35.43 -39.21 -7.38
C LEU A 15 -35.81 -38.91 -5.92
N LEU A 16 -36.88 -39.53 -5.41
CA LEU A 16 -37.32 -39.37 -4.01
C LEU A 16 -36.35 -40.04 -3.01
N LEU A 17 -35.70 -41.15 -3.40
CA LEU A 17 -34.64 -41.79 -2.60
C LEU A 17 -33.34 -40.99 -2.57
N LEU A 18 -33.00 -40.28 -3.66
CA LEU A 18 -31.84 -39.38 -3.69
C LEU A 18 -32.06 -38.12 -2.83
N THR A 19 -33.29 -37.60 -2.74
CA THR A 19 -33.63 -36.49 -1.83
C THR A 19 -33.78 -36.92 -0.37
N ALA A 20 -33.96 -38.21 -0.08
CA ALA A 20 -34.16 -38.71 1.28
C ALA A 20 -32.85 -39.08 2.03
N CYS A 21 -31.70 -39.09 1.34
CA CYS A 21 -30.37 -39.32 1.94
C CYS A 21 -29.50 -38.06 2.01
N SER A 22 -29.99 -36.93 1.49
CA SER A 22 -29.39 -35.61 1.68
C SER A 22 -29.89 -35.09 3.04
N ASP A 23 -29.14 -35.40 4.09
CA ASP A 23 -29.36 -34.78 5.39
C ASP A 23 -28.81 -33.35 5.31
N SER A 24 -29.71 -32.37 5.30
CA SER A 24 -29.36 -30.97 5.19
C SER A 24 -28.37 -30.51 6.27
N GLU A 25 -28.36 -31.16 7.44
CA GLU A 25 -27.38 -30.87 8.49
C GLU A 25 -25.98 -31.35 8.10
N ASN A 26 -25.84 -32.54 7.52
CA ASN A 26 -24.55 -33.06 7.06
C ASN A 26 -24.01 -32.29 5.84
N GLU A 27 -24.88 -31.86 4.92
CA GLU A 27 -24.47 -31.00 3.80
C GLU A 27 -24.01 -29.63 4.29
N THR A 28 -24.71 -29.04 5.26
CA THR A 28 -24.31 -27.77 5.88
C THR A 28 -22.97 -27.90 6.61
N GLN A 29 -22.74 -28.99 7.35
CA GLN A 29 -21.46 -29.25 8.02
C GLN A 29 -20.30 -29.41 7.03
N LEU A 30 -20.52 -30.01 5.87
CA LEU A 30 -19.50 -30.14 4.82
C LEU A 30 -19.16 -28.78 4.18
N VAL A 31 -20.17 -27.92 3.95
CA VAL A 31 -19.96 -26.55 3.46
C VAL A 31 -19.24 -25.69 4.50
N ASP A 32 -19.63 -25.79 5.77
CA ASP A 32 -18.99 -25.09 6.90
C ASP A 32 -17.52 -25.52 7.06
N LEU A 33 -17.22 -26.81 6.86
CA LEU A 33 -15.85 -27.33 6.88
C LEU A 33 -15.03 -26.82 5.69
N PHE A 34 -15.61 -26.81 4.49
CA PHE A 34 -14.93 -26.33 3.28
C PHE A 34 -14.62 -24.83 3.35
N THR A 35 -15.53 -24.04 3.91
CA THR A 35 -15.36 -22.58 4.05
C THR A 35 -14.16 -22.22 4.93
N ALA A 36 -14.03 -22.85 6.10
CA ALA A 36 -12.88 -22.62 6.99
C ALA A 36 -11.57 -23.22 6.42
N ALA A 37 -11.64 -24.42 5.84
CA ALA A 37 -10.48 -25.09 5.26
C ALA A 37 -9.91 -24.35 4.04
N ASN A 38 -10.76 -23.68 3.25
CA ASN A 38 -10.31 -22.87 2.12
C ASN A 38 -9.43 -21.68 2.54
N LEU A 39 -9.58 -21.19 3.77
CA LEU A 39 -8.79 -20.10 4.33
C LEU A 39 -7.63 -20.60 5.22
N ASP A 40 -7.49 -21.92 5.38
CA ASP A 40 -6.49 -22.56 6.26
C ASP A 40 -6.55 -22.09 7.73
N LEU A 41 -7.77 -21.88 8.24
CA LEU A 41 -8.01 -21.35 9.59
C LEU A 41 -8.31 -22.46 10.61
N ILE A 42 -7.77 -22.30 11.83
CA ILE A 42 -8.01 -23.19 12.98
C ILE A 42 -8.79 -22.51 14.12
N ALA A 43 -8.85 -21.18 14.14
CA ALA A 43 -9.65 -20.39 15.06
C ALA A 43 -10.03 -19.05 14.42
N ILE A 44 -11.08 -18.44 14.94
CA ILE A 44 -11.41 -17.03 14.70
C ILE A 44 -11.47 -16.31 16.04
N GLU A 45 -11.19 -15.02 16.06
CA GLU A 45 -11.33 -14.17 17.23
C GLU A 45 -11.73 -12.74 16.86
N PHE A 46 -12.39 -12.02 17.77
CA PHE A 46 -12.57 -10.58 17.63
C PHE A 46 -11.20 -9.87 17.60
N SER A 47 -10.98 -9.02 16.58
CA SER A 47 -9.71 -8.30 16.45
C SER A 47 -9.51 -7.36 17.64
N ALA A 48 -8.36 -7.49 18.32
CA ALA A 48 -8.03 -6.72 19.50
C ALA A 48 -8.01 -5.20 19.24
N GLU A 49 -7.75 -4.79 17.99
CA GLU A 49 -7.76 -3.38 17.57
C GLU A 49 -9.17 -2.80 17.48
N THR A 50 -10.20 -3.65 17.37
CA THR A 50 -11.60 -3.26 17.19
C THR A 50 -12.49 -3.95 18.23
N THR A 51 -12.09 -3.97 19.50
CA THR A 51 -12.94 -4.50 20.58
C THR A 51 -13.40 -3.37 21.50
N GLU A 52 -14.71 -3.12 21.49
CA GLU A 52 -15.41 -2.33 22.51
C GLU A 52 -16.37 -3.26 23.26
N ASP A 53 -16.14 -3.46 24.55
CA ASP A 53 -16.99 -4.26 25.46
C ASP A 53 -18.08 -3.41 26.14
N VAL A 54 -17.97 -2.08 26.03
CA VAL A 54 -19.00 -1.14 26.45
C VAL A 54 -19.21 -0.11 25.34
N LEU A 55 -20.44 -0.01 24.82
CA LEU A 55 -20.82 0.98 23.80
C LEU A 55 -21.70 2.07 24.39
N SER A 56 -21.54 3.30 23.92
CA SER A 56 -22.50 4.37 24.24
C SER A 56 -23.83 4.18 23.50
N ILE A 57 -24.93 4.53 24.13
CA ILE A 57 -26.25 4.48 23.46
C ILE A 57 -26.31 5.40 22.24
N ASN A 58 -27.06 5.00 21.22
CA ASN A 58 -27.22 5.70 19.94
C ASN A 58 -25.94 5.81 19.10
N THR A 59 -24.93 5.00 19.39
CA THR A 59 -23.77 4.82 18.51
C THR A 59 -23.86 3.51 17.75
N PHE A 60 -22.94 3.35 16.80
CA PHE A 60 -22.68 2.09 16.13
C PHE A 60 -21.19 1.76 16.26
N PHE A 61 -20.85 0.49 16.15
CA PHE A 61 -19.47 0.02 16.15
C PHE A 61 -19.32 -1.12 15.14
N ASP A 62 -18.23 -1.09 14.37
CA ASP A 62 -17.94 -2.08 13.33
C ASP A 62 -16.94 -3.10 13.89
N TYR A 63 -17.41 -4.31 14.20
CA TYR A 63 -16.56 -5.39 14.67
C TYR A 63 -15.86 -6.10 13.50
N LYS A 64 -14.60 -6.46 13.71
CA LYS A 64 -13.81 -7.25 12.77
C LYS A 64 -13.34 -8.55 13.41
N ILE A 65 -13.14 -9.56 12.56
CA ILE A 65 -12.66 -10.88 12.95
C ILE A 65 -11.28 -11.11 12.36
N GLU A 66 -10.41 -11.72 13.15
CA GLU A 66 -9.15 -12.29 12.71
C GLU A 66 -9.22 -13.81 12.74
N GLY A 67 -8.59 -14.45 11.77
CA GLY A 67 -8.46 -15.90 11.69
C GLY A 67 -7.04 -16.33 12.00
N LEU A 68 -6.86 -17.28 12.92
CA LEU A 68 -5.59 -17.93 13.19
C LEU A 68 -5.35 -19.05 12.18
N LYS A 69 -4.23 -19.00 11.46
CA LYS A 69 -3.87 -20.02 10.47
C LYS A 69 -3.41 -21.33 11.13
N SER A 70 -3.42 -22.41 10.35
CA SER A 70 -2.99 -23.75 10.79
C SER A 70 -1.55 -23.83 11.32
N ASN A 71 -0.68 -22.87 10.97
CA ASN A 71 0.66 -22.76 11.55
C ASN A 71 0.67 -22.29 13.01
N GLY A 72 -0.48 -21.88 13.56
CA GLY A 72 -0.67 -21.51 14.95
C GLY A 72 -0.03 -20.17 15.35
N VAL A 73 0.43 -19.38 14.37
CA VAL A 73 1.13 -18.11 14.61
C VAL A 73 0.51 -16.98 13.80
N ASP A 74 0.24 -17.20 12.51
CA ASP A 74 -0.20 -16.13 11.63
C ASP A 74 -1.69 -15.84 11.85
N LYS A 75 -2.01 -14.56 12.00
CA LYS A 75 -3.39 -14.05 11.99
C LYS A 75 -3.65 -13.30 10.69
N ILE A 76 -4.85 -13.48 10.14
CA ILE A 76 -5.30 -12.73 8.95
C ILE A 76 -6.67 -12.11 9.21
N PRO A 77 -6.97 -10.93 8.65
CA PRO A 77 -8.33 -10.39 8.70
C PRO A 77 -9.30 -11.31 7.94
N VAL A 78 -10.49 -11.50 8.48
CA VAL A 78 -11.60 -12.22 7.83
C VAL A 78 -12.74 -11.24 7.60
N ASP A 79 -12.98 -10.92 6.33
CA ASP A 79 -13.90 -9.87 5.89
C ASP A 79 -15.17 -10.40 5.22
N SER A 80 -15.28 -11.72 5.04
CA SER A 80 -16.34 -12.36 4.29
C SER A 80 -16.73 -13.72 4.90
N ASN A 81 -17.96 -14.17 4.58
CA ASN A 81 -18.54 -15.43 5.05
C ASN A 81 -18.73 -15.55 6.58
N ILE A 82 -18.60 -14.44 7.31
CA ILE A 82 -19.00 -14.38 8.71
C ILE A 82 -20.52 -14.25 8.80
N VAL A 83 -21.13 -15.13 9.59
CA VAL A 83 -22.51 -15.01 10.01
C VAL A 83 -22.53 -14.36 11.38
N TRP A 84 -23.15 -13.19 11.46
CA TRP A 84 -23.27 -12.40 12.68
C TRP A 84 -24.63 -12.59 13.33
N SER A 85 -24.65 -12.74 14.66
CA SER A 85 -25.88 -12.78 15.45
C SER A 85 -25.69 -12.19 16.85
N LEU A 86 -26.83 -11.88 17.50
CA LEU A 86 -26.88 -11.41 18.88
C LEU A 86 -27.62 -12.43 19.75
N SER A 87 -27.41 -12.35 21.06
CA SER A 87 -28.18 -13.08 22.06
C SER A 87 -29.68 -12.84 21.93
N GLU A 88 -30.49 -13.85 22.27
CA GLU A 88 -31.95 -13.77 22.21
C GLU A 88 -32.49 -12.60 23.05
N GLY A 89 -33.45 -11.86 22.49
CA GLY A 89 -34.07 -10.71 23.16
C GLY A 89 -33.28 -9.40 23.08
N ALA A 90 -32.17 -9.36 22.34
CA ALA A 90 -31.45 -8.13 22.05
C ALA A 90 -32.36 -7.09 21.36
N ILE A 91 -32.33 -5.86 21.87
CA ILE A 91 -32.90 -4.66 21.26
C ILE A 91 -31.90 -4.06 20.27
N SER A 92 -30.61 -4.16 20.60
CA SER A 92 -29.52 -3.84 19.68
C SER A 92 -29.61 -4.69 18.41
N THR A 93 -29.07 -4.18 17.29
CA THR A 93 -29.07 -4.90 16.01
C THR A 93 -27.66 -5.03 15.48
N ILE A 94 -27.32 -6.16 14.85
CA ILE A 94 -26.07 -6.33 14.10
C ILE A 94 -26.38 -6.69 12.65
N ASP A 95 -25.73 -6.04 11.70
CA ASP A 95 -25.82 -6.42 10.30
C ASP A 95 -24.76 -7.47 9.91
N GLN A 96 -24.86 -8.01 8.70
CA GLN A 96 -23.93 -9.04 8.22
C GLN A 96 -22.54 -8.51 7.82
N THR A 97 -22.31 -7.20 7.95
CA THR A 97 -20.96 -6.61 7.85
C THR A 97 -20.26 -6.52 9.21
N GLY A 98 -20.94 -6.93 10.30
CA GLY A 98 -20.41 -6.84 11.66
C GLY A 98 -20.69 -5.51 12.34
N ARG A 99 -21.54 -4.65 11.75
CA ARG A 99 -21.89 -3.35 12.33
C ARG A 99 -23.00 -3.50 13.36
N LEU A 100 -22.64 -3.32 14.63
CA LEU A 100 -23.57 -3.25 15.75
C LEU A 100 -24.16 -1.84 15.87
N THR A 101 -25.47 -1.72 16.03
CA THR A 101 -26.17 -0.49 16.41
C THR A 101 -26.74 -0.66 17.82
N ALA A 102 -26.34 0.23 18.73
CA ALA A 102 -26.72 0.19 20.13
C ALA A 102 -28.23 0.44 20.33
N GLY A 103 -28.88 -0.45 21.07
CA GLY A 103 -30.31 -0.44 21.35
C GLY A 103 -30.68 0.31 22.63
N SER A 104 -30.69 -0.38 23.76
CA SER A 104 -31.20 0.16 25.04
C SER A 104 -30.12 0.34 26.10
N VAL A 105 -30.23 1.39 26.93
CA VAL A 105 -29.32 1.59 28.07
C VAL A 105 -29.37 0.39 29.02
N GLY A 106 -28.21 -0.06 29.49
CA GLY A 106 -28.05 -1.18 30.42
C GLY A 106 -28.25 -2.55 29.78
N GLU A 107 -28.52 -2.61 28.48
CA GLU A 107 -28.58 -3.85 27.73
C GLU A 107 -27.20 -4.53 27.73
N VAL A 108 -27.17 -5.83 28.03
CA VAL A 108 -25.99 -6.67 27.90
C VAL A 108 -26.30 -7.72 26.85
N ILE A 109 -25.51 -7.74 25.78
CA ILE A 109 -25.70 -8.63 24.64
C ILE A 109 -24.46 -9.49 24.43
N THR A 110 -24.66 -10.70 23.92
CA THR A 110 -23.55 -11.52 23.38
C THR A 110 -23.57 -11.42 21.87
N ILE A 111 -22.52 -10.87 21.28
CA ILE A 111 -22.28 -10.92 19.84
C ILE A 111 -21.64 -12.26 19.52
N THR A 112 -22.16 -12.94 18.50
CA THR A 112 -21.59 -14.18 17.98
C THR A 112 -21.16 -13.99 16.54
N ALA A 113 -19.90 -14.30 16.25
CA ALA A 113 -19.36 -14.40 14.89
C ALA A 113 -19.14 -15.88 14.56
N LYS A 114 -19.68 -16.35 13.44
CA LYS A 114 -19.51 -17.74 12.97
C LYS A 114 -18.92 -17.76 11.56
N LEU A 115 -17.82 -18.48 11.38
CA LEU A 115 -17.19 -18.77 10.08
C LEU A 115 -17.11 -20.28 9.88
N GLY A 116 -18.02 -20.84 9.09
CA GLY A 116 -18.14 -22.30 9.00
C GLY A 116 -18.34 -22.90 10.39
N HIS A 117 -17.48 -23.81 10.84
CA HIS A 117 -17.58 -24.38 12.19
C HIS A 117 -16.86 -23.58 13.29
N LEU A 118 -16.12 -22.53 12.94
CA LEU A 118 -15.39 -21.67 13.88
C LEU A 118 -16.34 -20.61 14.45
N ILE A 119 -16.29 -20.40 15.76
CA ILE A 119 -17.18 -19.49 16.48
C ILE A 119 -16.35 -18.70 17.48
N ASP A 120 -16.60 -17.40 17.56
CA ASP A 120 -16.17 -16.58 18.69
C ASP A 120 -17.33 -15.70 19.19
N THR A 121 -17.27 -15.32 20.47
CA THR A 121 -18.32 -14.55 21.14
C THR A 121 -17.75 -13.42 21.99
N LEU A 122 -18.41 -12.26 21.97
CA LEU A 122 -18.06 -11.09 22.76
C LEU A 122 -19.27 -10.58 23.54
N GLU A 123 -19.12 -10.37 24.84
CA GLU A 123 -20.15 -9.70 25.64
C GLU A 123 -19.97 -8.19 25.56
N VAL A 124 -21.08 -7.48 25.33
CA VAL A 124 -21.12 -6.03 25.16
C VAL A 124 -22.21 -5.42 26.03
N ARG A 125 -21.88 -4.36 26.75
CA ARG A 125 -22.82 -3.56 27.54
C ARG A 125 -23.12 -2.22 26.90
N ILE A 126 -24.39 -1.83 26.81
CA ILE A 126 -24.79 -0.49 26.35
C ILE A 126 -24.88 0.47 27.55
N SER A 127 -24.17 1.59 27.48
CA SER A 127 -24.07 2.61 28.53
C SER A 127 -24.68 3.95 28.09
N ALA A 128 -25.28 4.69 29.03
CA ALA A 128 -25.71 6.07 28.83
C ALA A 128 -24.66 7.09 29.28
N ALA A 129 -23.53 6.64 29.82
CA ALA A 129 -22.48 7.52 30.34
C ALA A 129 -21.93 8.39 29.22
N LYS A 130 -21.82 9.70 29.46
CA LYS A 130 -21.36 10.68 28.47
C LYS A 130 -19.86 10.87 28.60
N PHE A 131 -19.15 10.86 27.48
CA PHE A 131 -17.71 11.14 27.45
C PHE A 131 -17.44 12.49 28.12
N ASP A 132 -16.44 12.52 29.00
CA ASP A 132 -16.05 13.72 29.71
C ASP A 132 -14.63 14.14 29.34
N GLN A 133 -13.62 13.31 29.62
CA GLN A 133 -12.23 13.61 29.25
C GLN A 133 -11.40 12.34 29.08
N VAL A 134 -10.29 12.42 28.35
CA VAL A 134 -9.24 11.39 28.40
C VAL A 134 -8.51 11.48 29.75
N VAL A 135 -8.27 10.33 30.38
CA VAL A 135 -7.61 10.27 31.70
C VAL A 135 -6.31 9.48 31.71
N GLN A 136 -6.14 8.54 30.78
CA GLN A 136 -4.92 7.74 30.65
C GLN A 136 -4.82 7.15 29.23
N LEU A 137 -3.68 6.52 28.94
CA LEU A 137 -3.55 5.58 27.83
C LEU A 137 -3.64 4.13 28.36
N ASN A 138 -3.85 3.16 27.48
CA ASN A 138 -3.83 1.73 27.82
C ASN A 138 -2.51 1.24 28.44
N SER A 139 -1.40 1.93 28.19
CA SER A 139 -0.13 1.72 28.88
C SER A 139 0.31 2.98 29.61
N THR A 140 0.83 2.83 30.83
CA THR A 140 1.41 3.93 31.60
C THR A 140 2.69 4.48 30.95
N THR A 141 3.43 3.64 30.24
CA THR A 141 4.58 4.05 29.43
C THR A 141 4.55 3.29 28.12
N VAL A 142 4.46 4.04 27.03
CA VAL A 142 4.54 3.52 25.67
C VAL A 142 5.97 3.73 25.22
N GLN A 143 6.78 2.68 25.26
CA GLN A 143 8.09 2.68 24.62
C GLN A 143 7.90 2.49 23.12
N VAL A 144 8.41 3.47 22.36
CA VAL A 144 8.45 3.47 20.89
C VAL A 144 9.88 3.80 20.49
N ASN A 145 10.48 3.01 19.61
CA ASN A 145 11.80 3.37 19.09
C ASN A 145 11.65 4.47 18.04
N MET A 146 12.68 5.30 17.90
CA MET A 146 12.74 6.28 16.82
C MET A 146 12.45 5.65 15.45
N CYS A 147 11.62 6.31 14.62
CA CYS A 147 11.10 5.80 13.35
C CYS A 147 10.23 4.54 13.44
N GLN A 148 9.61 4.30 14.60
CA GLN A 148 8.51 3.37 14.74
C GLN A 148 7.23 4.11 15.12
N ALA A 149 6.11 3.42 14.93
CA ALA A 149 4.83 3.81 15.45
C ALA A 149 4.32 2.72 16.38
N LYS A 150 3.55 3.11 17.37
CA LYS A 150 2.88 2.18 18.28
C LYS A 150 1.46 2.62 18.52
N THR A 151 0.55 1.68 18.37
CA THR A 151 -0.85 1.92 18.67
C THR A 151 -1.03 2.15 20.16
N ILE A 152 -1.70 3.25 20.47
CA ILE A 152 -2.10 3.64 21.82
C ILE A 152 -3.62 3.68 21.85
N VAL A 153 -4.20 3.27 22.98
CA VAL A 153 -5.65 3.33 23.17
C VAL A 153 -5.93 4.38 24.25
N PRO A 154 -6.52 5.54 23.90
CA PRO A 154 -6.94 6.50 24.90
C PRO A 154 -8.06 5.90 25.75
N ILE A 155 -7.96 6.12 27.06
CA ILE A 155 -8.97 5.70 28.02
C ILE A 155 -9.69 6.96 28.52
N GLY A 156 -11.00 6.98 28.30
CA GLY A 156 -11.91 8.04 28.67
C GLY A 156 -12.50 7.85 30.06
N ARG A 157 -12.75 8.97 30.72
CA ARG A 157 -13.71 9.12 31.81
C ARG A 157 -15.06 9.46 31.21
N TYR A 158 -16.09 8.71 31.61
CA TYR A 158 -17.47 8.94 31.24
C TYR A 158 -18.29 9.20 32.51
N VAL A 159 -19.25 10.11 32.43
CA VAL A 159 -20.09 10.52 33.56
C VAL A 159 -21.54 10.20 33.25
N ASN A 160 -22.16 9.42 34.13
CA ASN A 160 -23.58 9.11 34.10
C ASN A 160 -24.42 10.28 34.64
N ASP A 161 -25.73 10.26 34.35
CA ASP A 161 -26.66 11.28 34.82
C ASP A 161 -26.80 11.31 36.37
N ASP A 162 -26.38 10.25 37.06
CA ASP A 162 -26.31 10.16 38.53
C ASP A 162 -24.94 10.56 39.11
N ASN A 163 -24.05 11.12 38.28
CA ASN A 163 -22.68 11.49 38.60
C ASN A 163 -21.73 10.32 38.90
N THR A 164 -22.14 9.07 38.68
CA THR A 164 -21.21 7.93 38.69
C THR A 164 -20.27 7.99 37.49
N VAL A 165 -19.10 7.39 37.64
CA VAL A 165 -18.02 7.46 36.66
C VAL A 165 -17.70 6.08 36.10
N GLU A 166 -17.59 6.01 34.78
CA GLU A 166 -17.08 4.85 34.04
C GLU A 166 -15.72 5.18 33.43
N ILE A 167 -14.75 4.26 33.54
CA ILE A 167 -13.43 4.36 32.92
C ILE A 167 -13.30 3.24 31.90
N ARG A 168 -13.16 3.59 30.62
CA ARG A 168 -13.11 2.65 29.49
C ARG A 168 -12.38 3.26 28.29
N ALA A 169 -12.10 2.48 27.26
CA ALA A 169 -11.56 3.00 26.00
C ALA A 169 -12.45 4.13 25.45
N VAL A 170 -11.84 5.11 24.79
CA VAL A 170 -12.60 6.18 24.14
C VAL A 170 -13.35 5.62 22.94
N ASP A 171 -14.66 5.90 22.89
CA ASP A 171 -15.54 5.43 21.83
C ASP A 171 -15.04 5.88 20.46
N SER A 172 -15.20 5.01 19.46
CA SER A 172 -15.00 5.31 18.04
C SER A 172 -15.63 6.64 17.56
N SER A 173 -16.78 7.03 18.11
CA SER A 173 -17.44 8.31 17.77
C SER A 173 -16.70 9.56 18.26
N ILE A 174 -15.83 9.42 19.25
CA ILE A 174 -15.09 10.53 19.88
C ILE A 174 -13.62 10.51 19.49
N ILE A 175 -13.01 9.32 19.35
CA ILE A 175 -11.56 9.17 19.22
C ILE A 175 -10.95 9.99 18.07
N ASN A 176 -11.63 10.04 16.91
CA ASN A 176 -11.16 10.81 15.74
C ASN A 176 -11.28 12.34 15.91
N SER A 177 -11.96 12.81 16.96
CA SER A 177 -12.11 14.24 17.27
C SER A 177 -11.10 14.75 18.31
N ILE A 178 -10.27 13.85 18.86
CA ILE A 178 -9.24 14.23 19.83
C ILE A 178 -8.14 15.02 19.11
N GLU A 179 -7.87 16.21 19.61
CA GLU A 179 -6.69 17.00 19.27
C GLU A 179 -5.55 16.58 20.20
N TRP A 180 -4.49 16.01 19.61
CA TRP A 180 -3.31 15.58 20.34
C TRP A 180 -2.28 16.71 20.44
N ILE A 181 -1.81 16.97 21.65
CA ILE A 181 -0.76 17.94 21.96
C ILE A 181 0.44 17.15 22.48
N ILE A 182 1.61 17.40 21.89
CA ILE A 182 2.87 16.74 22.29
C ILE A 182 3.86 17.81 22.71
N LEU A 183 4.38 17.68 23.92
CA LEU A 183 5.32 18.60 24.53
C LEU A 183 6.62 17.88 24.90
N ASN A 184 7.73 18.59 24.86
CA ASN A 184 9.00 18.09 25.41
C ASN A 184 8.87 18.00 26.93
N GLN A 185 9.26 16.87 27.51
CA GLN A 185 9.09 16.68 28.97
C GLN A 185 10.00 17.62 29.78
N GLU A 186 11.15 18.01 29.24
CA GLU A 186 12.13 18.85 29.93
C GLU A 186 11.72 20.32 30.09
N ASP A 187 10.94 20.88 29.16
CA ASP A 187 10.63 22.32 29.12
C ASP A 187 9.19 22.67 28.74
N SER A 188 8.35 21.66 28.48
CA SER A 188 6.95 21.80 28.07
C SER A 188 6.74 22.62 26.79
N SER A 189 7.78 22.81 25.97
CA SER A 189 7.64 23.38 24.62
C SER A 189 7.03 22.35 23.66
N ALA A 190 6.47 22.80 22.53
CA ALA A 190 5.93 21.91 21.52
C ALA A 190 7.02 20.96 21.00
N SER A 191 6.75 19.65 21.05
CA SER A 191 7.73 18.64 20.64
C SER A 191 7.63 18.33 19.15
N GLN A 192 8.79 18.10 18.54
CA GLN A 192 8.89 17.47 17.22
C GLN A 192 9.36 16.00 17.30
N ARG A 193 9.52 15.48 18.53
CA ARG A 193 10.03 14.14 18.78
C ARG A 193 9.03 13.05 18.47
N ALA A 194 7.75 13.38 18.46
CA ALA A 194 6.70 12.46 18.09
C ALA A 194 5.54 13.19 17.41
N VAL A 195 4.71 12.41 16.73
CA VAL A 195 3.40 12.81 16.22
C VAL A 195 2.40 11.73 16.62
N ILE A 196 1.17 12.14 16.97
CA ILE A 196 0.07 11.19 17.16
C ILE A 196 -0.90 11.38 16.01
N LYS A 197 -1.30 10.28 15.41
CA LYS A 197 -2.24 10.24 14.30
C LYS A 197 -3.39 9.33 14.66
N THR A 198 -4.62 9.83 14.52
CA THR A 198 -5.82 9.01 14.65
C THR A 198 -6.48 8.88 13.29
N VAL A 199 -6.59 7.65 12.77
CA VAL A 199 -7.29 7.34 11.52
C VAL A 199 -8.15 6.11 11.71
N ASN A 200 -9.42 6.19 11.30
CA ASN A 200 -10.35 5.06 11.37
C ASN A 200 -10.41 4.41 12.77
N ASN A 201 -10.46 5.22 13.82
CA ASN A 201 -10.45 4.80 15.22
C ASN A 201 -9.15 4.19 15.76
N ILE A 202 -8.10 4.11 14.94
CA ILE A 202 -6.78 3.66 15.38
C ILE A 202 -5.94 4.89 15.69
N THR A 203 -5.33 4.94 16.87
CA THR A 203 -4.45 6.02 17.28
C THR A 203 -3.03 5.51 17.42
N ASP A 204 -2.12 6.04 16.61
CA ASP A 204 -0.71 5.67 16.64
C ASP A 204 0.14 6.82 17.16
N LEU A 205 1.00 6.51 18.13
CA LEU A 205 2.12 7.36 18.55
C LEU A 205 3.34 7.01 17.70
N GLN A 206 3.71 7.90 16.79
CA GLN A 206 4.88 7.77 15.95
C GLN A 206 6.05 8.56 16.55
N ALA A 207 7.17 7.88 16.76
CA ALA A 207 8.40 8.47 17.23
C ALA A 207 9.29 8.95 16.06
N LEU A 208 9.80 10.17 16.19
CA LEU A 208 10.59 10.87 15.18
C LEU A 208 11.98 11.23 15.69
N GLU A 209 12.14 11.47 16.99
CA GLU A 209 13.42 11.73 17.66
C GLU A 209 13.38 11.17 19.09
N VAL A 210 14.55 10.80 19.61
CA VAL A 210 14.73 10.23 20.95
C VAL A 210 14.46 11.27 22.03
N GLY A 211 13.88 10.82 23.14
CA GLY A 211 13.71 11.62 24.35
C GLY A 211 12.27 11.59 24.87
N ASP A 212 12.12 11.97 26.12
CA ASP A 212 10.83 11.92 26.79
C ASP A 212 9.89 13.01 26.28
N VAL A 213 8.61 12.66 26.16
CA VAL A 213 7.53 13.58 25.73
C VAL A 213 6.34 13.50 26.67
N ILE A 214 5.60 14.59 26.77
CA ILE A 214 4.30 14.65 27.41
C ILE A 214 3.23 14.63 26.32
N VAL A 215 2.30 13.68 26.42
CA VAL A 215 1.11 13.63 25.58
C VAL A 215 -0.08 14.21 26.35
N GLN A 216 -0.85 15.08 25.70
CA GLN A 216 -2.13 15.55 26.17
C GLN A 216 -3.20 15.37 25.09
N ALA A 217 -4.39 14.97 25.52
CA ALA A 217 -5.57 14.83 24.65
C ALA A 217 -6.55 15.96 24.95
N ARG A 218 -6.88 16.75 23.93
CA ARG A 218 -7.87 17.82 24.01
C ARG A 218 -9.12 17.44 23.21
N ALA A 219 -10.28 17.42 23.86
CA ALA A 219 -11.53 16.99 23.24
C ALA A 219 -12.75 17.73 23.84
N LEU A 220 -13.89 17.67 23.15
CA LEU A 220 -15.16 18.19 23.68
C LEU A 220 -15.76 17.18 24.68
N SER A 221 -15.94 17.61 25.93
CA SER A 221 -16.71 16.86 26.93
C SER A 221 -18.18 16.86 26.52
N VAL A 222 -18.75 15.68 26.26
CA VAL A 222 -20.18 15.50 25.99
C VAL A 222 -21.00 15.69 27.28
N SER A 223 -20.39 15.42 28.44
CA SER A 223 -21.03 15.64 29.74
C SER A 223 -21.23 17.13 30.06
N THR A 224 -20.22 17.97 29.79
CA THR A 224 -20.23 19.39 30.20
C THR A 224 -20.40 20.38 29.05
N GLY A 225 -20.17 19.96 27.80
CA GLY A 225 -20.16 20.83 26.62
C GLY A 225 -18.90 21.70 26.47
N ASN A 226 -17.89 21.53 27.33
CA ASN A 226 -16.65 22.31 27.29
C ASN A 226 -15.51 21.53 26.63
N ILE A 227 -14.56 22.25 26.02
CA ILE A 227 -13.28 21.64 25.62
C ILE A 227 -12.47 21.40 26.88
N VAL A 228 -11.99 20.16 27.05
CA VAL A 228 -11.17 19.73 28.17
C VAL A 228 -9.86 19.15 27.64
N THR A 229 -8.79 19.35 28.41
CA THR A 229 -7.47 18.77 28.14
C THR A 229 -7.17 17.76 29.25
N SER A 230 -6.66 16.59 28.88
CA SER A 230 -6.20 15.59 29.85
C SER A 230 -5.08 16.12 30.74
N ALA A 231 -4.80 15.40 31.84
CA ALA A 231 -3.53 15.55 32.53
C ALA A 231 -2.37 15.12 31.63
N ASP A 232 -1.14 15.41 32.08
CA ASP A 232 0.10 15.00 31.40
C ASP A 232 0.23 13.47 31.39
N LEU A 233 0.40 12.90 30.19
CA LEU A 233 0.62 11.46 29.97
C LEU A 233 2.06 11.25 29.48
N PRO A 234 3.05 11.10 30.38
CA PRO A 234 4.47 11.02 30.00
C PRO A 234 4.79 9.74 29.24
N GLN A 235 5.54 9.85 28.15
CA GLN A 235 5.98 8.75 27.29
C GLN A 235 7.50 8.81 27.07
N SER A 236 8.14 7.64 26.92
CA SER A 236 9.58 7.52 26.63
C SER A 236 9.76 7.12 25.17
N ILE A 237 10.58 7.88 24.45
CA ILE A 237 11.00 7.53 23.09
C ILE A 237 12.43 7.05 23.15
N ASP A 238 12.62 5.76 22.83
CA ASP A 238 13.88 5.07 23.02
C ASP A 238 14.75 5.12 21.75
N ASN A 239 16.07 5.07 21.95
CA ASN A 239 17.05 4.97 20.86
C ASN A 239 17.59 3.55 20.71
N ASN A 240 16.76 2.63 20.20
CA ASN A 240 17.23 1.29 19.86
C ASN A 240 17.60 1.14 18.38
N LEU A 241 17.66 2.24 17.62
CA LEU A 241 18.00 2.22 16.19
C LEU A 241 19.53 2.15 16.02
N ASN A 242 20.04 1.02 15.56
CA ASN A 242 21.47 0.82 15.31
C ASN A 242 21.91 1.42 13.97
N SER A 243 21.13 1.18 12.92
CA SER A 243 21.47 1.60 11.56
C SER A 243 20.24 1.69 10.66
N LEU A 244 20.41 2.42 9.55
CA LEU A 244 19.43 2.54 8.48
C LEU A 244 20.08 2.10 7.17
N LYS A 245 19.32 1.42 6.31
CA LYS A 245 19.75 1.07 4.97
C LYS A 245 18.58 1.13 3.98
N LEU A 246 18.92 1.22 2.71
CA LEU A 246 17.94 1.22 1.62
C LEU A 246 17.96 -0.13 0.93
N CYS A 247 16.78 -0.59 0.53
CA CYS A 247 16.61 -1.87 -0.13
C CYS A 247 15.57 -1.75 -1.26
N LEU A 248 15.67 -2.62 -2.26
CA LEU A 248 14.59 -2.82 -3.21
C LEU A 248 13.35 -3.34 -2.47
N LYS A 249 12.16 -2.89 -2.87
CA LYS A 249 10.89 -3.34 -2.27
C LYS A 249 10.61 -4.83 -2.50
N SER A 250 11.17 -5.41 -3.56
CA SER A 250 11.07 -6.85 -3.87
C SER A 250 11.83 -7.75 -2.91
N GLU A 251 12.76 -7.21 -2.11
CA GLU A 251 13.56 -7.98 -1.16
C GLU A 251 12.73 -8.34 0.08
N THR A 252 12.61 -9.64 0.34
CA THR A 252 11.91 -10.17 1.52
C THR A 252 12.85 -10.43 2.69
N ASP A 253 14.15 -10.68 2.43
CA ASP A 253 15.17 -10.79 3.48
C ASP A 253 15.70 -9.40 3.85
N LEU A 254 15.01 -8.76 4.79
CA LEU A 254 15.38 -7.44 5.29
C LEU A 254 16.76 -7.41 5.97
N ALA A 255 17.30 -8.55 6.42
CA ALA A 255 18.62 -8.59 7.05
C ALA A 255 19.74 -8.50 6.01
N ALA A 256 19.61 -9.21 4.89
CA ALA A 256 20.62 -9.25 3.83
C ALA A 256 20.44 -8.18 2.74
N CYS A 257 19.27 -7.53 2.65
CA CYS A 257 18.98 -6.59 1.58
C CYS A 257 19.96 -5.40 1.56
N THR A 258 20.30 -4.95 0.35
CA THR A 258 21.14 -3.78 0.07
C THR A 258 20.68 -3.11 -1.22
N LEU A 259 21.02 -1.84 -1.42
CA LEU A 259 20.79 -1.09 -2.66
C LEU A 259 22.12 -0.91 -3.42
N ALA A 260 22.92 -1.96 -3.56
CA ALA A 260 24.21 -1.87 -4.23
C ALA A 260 24.05 -2.03 -5.76
N ASN A 261 24.65 -1.12 -6.54
CA ASN A 261 24.71 -1.18 -8.00
C ASN A 261 23.35 -1.34 -8.69
N THR A 262 22.31 -0.69 -8.16
CA THR A 262 20.99 -0.74 -8.78
C THR A 262 20.90 0.31 -9.89
N ASP A 263 20.56 -0.17 -11.08
CA ASP A 263 20.24 0.66 -12.22
C ASP A 263 18.74 1.00 -12.21
N VAL A 264 18.42 2.29 -12.27
CA VAL A 264 17.08 2.79 -12.53
C VAL A 264 16.97 3.04 -14.02
N VAL A 265 16.10 2.30 -14.70
CA VAL A 265 15.89 2.53 -16.14
C VAL A 265 15.22 3.90 -16.33
N GLU A 266 15.71 4.68 -17.29
CA GLU A 266 15.14 5.97 -17.65
C GLU A 266 13.64 5.85 -17.94
N ASN A 267 12.86 6.78 -17.39
CA ASN A 267 11.40 6.83 -17.44
C ASN A 267 10.70 5.59 -16.86
N ASN A 268 11.41 4.79 -16.07
CA ASN A 268 10.85 3.65 -15.35
C ASN A 268 10.85 3.90 -13.83
N ILE A 269 9.98 3.17 -13.13
CA ILE A 269 9.80 3.26 -11.68
C ILE A 269 10.57 2.14 -11.00
N VAL A 270 11.40 2.48 -10.02
CA VAL A 270 11.98 1.54 -9.06
C VAL A 270 11.36 1.77 -7.70
N ALA A 271 10.85 0.69 -7.11
CA ALA A 271 10.24 0.69 -5.79
C ALA A 271 11.27 0.34 -4.72
N LEU A 272 11.40 1.22 -3.72
CA LEU A 272 12.36 1.11 -2.63
C LEU A 272 11.67 1.08 -1.27
N GLN A 273 12.41 0.59 -0.29
CA GLN A 273 12.05 0.62 1.12
C GLN A 273 13.25 1.02 1.98
N ALA A 274 12.99 1.78 3.05
CA ALA A 274 13.95 2.00 4.13
C ALA A 274 13.81 0.89 5.16
N VAL A 275 14.94 0.31 5.54
CA VAL A 275 15.02 -0.75 6.53
C VAL A 275 15.87 -0.29 7.69
N ALA A 276 15.26 -0.26 8.88
CA ALA A 276 15.96 0.00 10.12
C ALA A 276 16.45 -1.31 10.74
N ASN A 277 17.62 -1.26 11.36
CA ASN A 277 18.12 -2.30 12.25
C ASN A 277 17.94 -1.84 13.71
N TYR A 278 17.11 -2.53 14.46
CA TYR A 278 16.86 -2.23 15.87
C TYR A 278 17.52 -3.26 16.79
N GLN A 279 17.89 -2.84 17.99
CA GLN A 279 18.26 -3.74 19.09
C GLN A 279 17.05 -4.03 19.98
N ALA A 280 16.67 -5.30 20.10
CA ALA A 280 15.67 -5.76 21.04
C ALA A 280 16.20 -5.76 22.49
N SER A 281 15.28 -5.81 23.45
CA SER A 281 15.60 -5.80 24.89
C SER A 281 16.41 -7.01 25.37
N ASN A 282 16.45 -8.11 24.60
CA ASN A 282 17.34 -9.26 24.85
C ASN A 282 18.75 -9.08 24.24
N GLY A 283 19.04 -7.92 23.64
CA GLY A 283 20.31 -7.60 22.97
C GLY A 283 20.44 -8.10 21.52
N SER A 284 19.48 -8.88 21.01
CA SER A 284 19.47 -9.31 19.61
C SER A 284 19.05 -8.18 18.68
N ASN A 285 19.46 -8.25 17.41
CA ASN A 285 19.06 -7.27 16.41
C ASN A 285 17.96 -7.83 15.51
N PHE A 286 17.04 -6.97 15.09
CA PHE A 286 16.02 -7.29 14.10
C PHE A 286 15.92 -6.16 13.06
N ASN A 287 15.38 -6.46 11.88
CA ASN A 287 15.22 -5.50 10.80
C ASN A 287 13.74 -5.29 10.51
N GLU A 288 13.36 -4.04 10.24
CA GLU A 288 11.98 -3.65 9.99
C GLU A 288 11.91 -2.63 8.87
N ASN A 289 10.87 -2.72 8.03
CA ASN A 289 10.58 -1.71 7.04
C ASN A 289 9.94 -0.50 7.72
N ILE A 290 10.55 0.66 7.55
CA ILE A 290 10.11 1.93 8.16
C ILE A 290 9.94 3.04 7.11
N THR A 291 9.61 2.65 5.88
CA THR A 291 9.55 3.57 4.72
C THR A 291 8.60 4.74 4.94
N GLU A 292 7.44 4.49 5.56
CA GLU A 292 6.45 5.54 5.86
C GLU A 292 6.82 6.40 7.07
N LEU A 293 7.78 5.95 7.87
CA LEU A 293 8.18 6.58 9.13
C LEU A 293 9.53 7.31 9.01
N THR A 294 10.14 7.24 7.82
CA THR A 294 11.43 7.85 7.48
C THR A 294 11.27 9.13 6.68
N LYS A 295 12.28 9.99 6.77
CA LYS A 295 12.41 11.17 5.90
C LYS A 295 13.33 10.80 4.75
N TRP A 296 12.98 11.25 3.55
CA TRP A 296 13.63 10.91 2.28
C TRP A 296 14.04 12.16 1.53
N GLY A 297 15.16 12.05 0.80
CA GLY A 297 15.65 13.12 -0.05
C GLY A 297 16.42 12.60 -1.25
N ILE A 298 16.29 13.27 -2.39
CA ILE A 298 17.03 12.97 -3.63
C ILE A 298 17.74 14.21 -4.17
N ASP A 299 18.76 14.01 -5.02
CA ASP A 299 19.27 15.07 -5.89
C ASP A 299 18.37 15.27 -7.13
N ASN A 300 17.67 16.40 -7.17
CA ASN A 300 16.57 16.65 -8.11
C ASN A 300 16.96 16.84 -9.60
N ASN A 301 18.21 16.57 -9.99
CA ASN A 301 18.66 16.79 -11.37
C ASN A 301 18.54 15.55 -12.25
N ASN A 302 18.45 14.35 -11.66
CA ASN A 302 18.63 13.08 -12.39
C ASN A 302 17.46 12.10 -12.23
N ALA A 303 16.69 12.21 -11.15
CA ALA A 303 15.54 11.39 -10.86
C ALA A 303 14.50 12.17 -10.04
N THR A 304 13.26 11.69 -10.03
CA THR A 304 12.20 12.19 -9.15
C THR A 304 11.81 11.11 -8.15
N ILE A 305 11.41 11.50 -6.95
CA ILE A 305 10.91 10.56 -5.92
C ILE A 305 9.54 10.96 -5.40
N ALA A 306 8.75 9.95 -5.05
CA ALA A 306 7.47 10.12 -4.39
C ALA A 306 7.20 8.94 -3.45
N LEU A 307 6.50 9.20 -2.34
CA LEU A 307 5.98 8.13 -1.49
C LEU A 307 4.63 7.66 -2.06
N SER A 308 4.57 6.38 -2.40
CA SER A 308 3.37 5.69 -2.86
C SER A 308 2.51 5.34 -1.64
N THR A 309 1.44 6.10 -1.37
CA THR A 309 0.58 5.90 -0.18
C THR A 309 -0.24 4.62 -0.22
N ASP A 310 -0.50 4.10 -1.42
CA ASP A 310 -1.24 2.86 -1.67
C ASP A 310 -0.37 1.59 -1.45
N ARG A 311 0.94 1.71 -1.72
CA ARG A 311 1.89 0.58 -1.68
C ARG A 311 2.87 0.67 -0.51
N GLN A 312 2.80 1.74 0.28
CA GLN A 312 3.66 1.98 1.43
C GLN A 312 5.16 1.87 1.06
N GLN A 313 5.53 2.43 -0.10
CA GLN A 313 6.86 2.31 -0.69
C GLN A 313 7.33 3.64 -1.25
N LEU A 314 8.63 3.78 -1.47
CA LEU A 314 9.20 4.92 -2.18
C LEU A 314 9.37 4.58 -3.66
N ASP A 315 8.75 5.36 -4.53
CA ASP A 315 8.94 5.26 -5.97
C ASP A 315 10.01 6.25 -6.43
N VAL A 316 10.96 5.76 -7.21
CA VAL A 316 11.97 6.57 -7.89
C VAL A 316 11.79 6.44 -9.40
N VAL A 317 11.70 7.57 -10.10
CA VAL A 317 11.66 7.62 -11.57
C VAL A 317 12.97 8.20 -12.09
N GLY A 318 13.71 7.43 -12.89
CA GLY A 318 14.91 7.92 -13.56
C GLY A 318 14.54 8.90 -14.67
N VAL A 319 15.14 10.08 -14.73
CA VAL A 319 14.78 11.12 -15.71
C VAL A 319 15.79 11.21 -16.85
N ASN A 320 17.09 11.17 -16.55
CA ASN A 320 18.16 11.37 -17.53
C ASN A 320 19.11 10.16 -17.57
N ALA A 321 19.15 9.42 -18.67
CA ALA A 321 20.09 8.31 -18.85
C ALA A 321 21.57 8.75 -18.77
N GLY A 322 22.43 7.86 -18.28
CA GLY A 322 23.88 8.11 -18.13
C GLY A 322 24.24 9.00 -16.94
N THR A 323 23.28 9.29 -16.06
CA THR A 323 23.48 10.09 -14.85
C THR A 323 23.47 9.22 -13.60
N THR A 324 23.93 9.77 -12.48
CA THR A 324 23.84 9.13 -11.16
C THR A 324 22.99 9.97 -10.24
N THR A 325 22.08 9.35 -9.50
CA THR A 325 21.25 10.03 -8.52
C THR A 325 21.60 9.56 -7.11
N THR A 326 21.58 10.47 -6.15
CA THR A 326 21.87 10.22 -4.74
C THR A 326 20.57 10.24 -3.96
N LEU A 327 20.22 9.10 -3.39
CA LEU A 327 19.08 8.94 -2.51
C LEU A 327 19.55 8.89 -1.06
N SER A 328 18.78 9.50 -0.18
CA SER A 328 19.07 9.52 1.25
C SER A 328 17.79 9.28 2.04
N ALA A 329 17.95 8.59 3.18
CA ALA A 329 16.90 8.46 4.17
C ALA A 329 17.46 8.77 5.56
N ALA A 330 16.61 9.30 6.44
CA ALA A 330 17.01 9.64 7.80
C ALA A 330 15.88 9.39 8.80
N CYS A 331 16.31 9.03 10.00
CA CYS A 331 15.54 8.89 11.22
C CYS A 331 16.11 9.81 12.28
N GLY A 332 15.25 10.61 12.92
CA GLY A 332 15.70 11.65 13.84
C GLY A 332 15.39 13.06 13.33
N ASN A 333 15.94 14.03 14.07
CA ASN A 333 15.91 15.43 13.70
C ASN A 333 16.93 15.69 12.57
N ILE A 334 16.40 16.17 11.45
CA ILE A 334 17.17 16.41 10.23
C ILE A 334 17.47 17.92 10.10
N GLU A 335 18.51 18.25 9.34
CA GLU A 335 18.89 19.66 9.12
C GLU A 335 17.84 20.45 8.32
N GLN A 336 17.13 19.76 7.42
CA GLN A 336 16.18 20.38 6.51
C GLN A 336 14.90 20.79 7.24
N THR A 337 14.38 21.98 6.93
CA THR A 337 13.10 22.45 7.47
C THR A 337 11.95 21.62 6.91
N VAL A 338 11.18 20.98 7.78
CA VAL A 338 9.98 20.22 7.44
C VAL A 338 8.75 21.02 7.88
N THR A 339 7.77 21.20 6.99
CA THR A 339 6.48 21.83 7.30
C THR A 339 5.48 20.79 7.83
N GLY A 340 4.51 21.21 8.65
CA GLY A 340 3.68 20.30 9.46
C GLY A 340 2.97 19.17 8.71
N THR A 341 2.51 19.39 7.47
CA THR A 341 1.85 18.36 6.65
C THR A 341 2.79 17.27 6.14
N GLN A 342 4.10 17.50 6.19
CA GLN A 342 5.09 16.55 5.71
C GLN A 342 5.42 15.49 6.77
N ILE A 343 5.20 15.77 8.06
CA ILE A 343 5.63 14.91 9.18
C ILE A 343 4.75 13.65 9.33
N THR A 344 3.54 13.65 8.75
CA THR A 344 2.53 12.63 9.01
C THR A 344 2.65 11.34 8.19
N ASN A 345 3.36 11.35 7.05
CA ASN A 345 3.62 10.17 6.21
C ASN A 345 4.90 10.45 5.40
N GLY A 346 5.90 9.57 5.48
CA GLY A 346 7.18 9.57 4.76
C GLY A 346 7.52 10.89 4.07
N VAL A 347 8.25 11.77 4.77
CA VAL A 347 8.59 13.10 4.25
C VAL A 347 9.46 12.93 3.00
N VAL A 348 8.99 13.38 1.84
CA VAL A 348 9.82 13.42 0.62
C VAL A 348 10.28 14.84 0.34
N LEU A 349 11.60 15.05 0.34
CA LEU A 349 12.25 16.33 0.04
C LEU A 349 12.95 16.29 -1.32
N THR A 350 13.05 17.45 -1.95
CA THR A 350 13.76 17.65 -3.23
C THR A 350 15.28 17.83 -3.05
N THR A 351 15.77 17.65 -1.83
CA THR A 351 17.19 17.73 -1.48
C THR A 351 17.54 16.53 -0.61
N PRO A 352 18.78 16.01 -0.68
CA PRO A 352 19.21 14.96 0.23
C PRO A 352 18.98 15.33 1.70
N VAL A 353 18.55 14.34 2.49
CA VAL A 353 18.34 14.46 3.94
C VAL A 353 19.60 14.08 4.69
N GLY A 354 19.86 14.79 5.78
CA GLY A 354 21.00 14.54 6.66
C GLY A 354 20.67 14.88 8.10
N CYS A 355 21.40 14.27 9.02
CA CYS A 355 21.28 14.56 10.43
C CYS A 355 21.77 15.96 10.76
N ALA A 356 21.01 16.68 11.59
CA ALA A 356 21.42 18.00 12.05
C ALA A 356 22.75 17.94 12.82
N ALA A 357 23.61 18.95 12.64
CA ALA A 357 24.92 19.00 13.27
C ALA A 357 24.82 18.88 14.80
N GLY A 358 25.55 17.91 15.37
CA GLY A 358 25.57 17.65 16.82
C GLY A 358 24.46 16.74 17.34
N ASN A 359 23.56 16.25 16.48
CA ASN A 359 22.55 15.27 16.88
C ASN A 359 23.10 13.85 16.82
N LEU A 360 23.46 13.29 17.98
CA LEU A 360 23.97 11.92 18.11
C LEU A 360 22.86 10.85 18.00
N ASN A 361 21.60 11.26 18.05
CA ASN A 361 20.45 10.36 18.02
C ASN A 361 19.85 10.20 16.62
N CYS A 362 20.31 10.98 15.63
CA CYS A 362 19.86 10.82 14.26
C CYS A 362 20.71 9.78 13.52
N VAL A 363 20.03 8.93 12.75
CA VAL A 363 20.65 7.91 11.89
C VAL A 363 20.21 8.16 10.46
N ALA A 364 21.18 8.31 9.56
CA ALA A 364 20.93 8.52 8.14
C ALA A 364 21.70 7.52 7.29
N THR A 365 21.20 7.29 6.08
CA THR A 365 21.84 6.47 5.05
C THR A 365 21.77 7.18 3.72
N THR A 366 22.72 6.90 2.83
CA THR A 366 22.80 7.50 1.51
C THR A 366 23.32 6.46 0.53
N GLU A 367 22.63 6.33 -0.59
CA GLU A 367 22.97 5.38 -1.65
C GLU A 367 22.94 6.10 -3.00
N THR A 368 23.79 5.65 -3.90
CA THR A 368 23.84 6.15 -5.27
C THR A 368 23.24 5.13 -6.22
N MET A 369 22.38 5.57 -7.12
CA MET A 369 21.82 4.76 -8.20
C MET A 369 22.25 5.33 -9.54
N SER A 370 22.48 4.45 -10.51
CA SER A 370 22.76 4.87 -11.90
C SER A 370 21.46 4.90 -12.68
N VAL A 371 21.22 5.95 -13.45
CA VAL A 371 20.10 6.01 -14.40
C VAL A 371 20.60 5.48 -15.73
N VAL A 372 20.09 4.34 -16.18
CA VAL A 372 20.50 3.70 -17.43
C VAL A 372 19.48 3.93 -18.53
N ALA A 373 19.94 3.98 -19.78
CA ALA A 373 19.04 4.06 -20.93
C ALA A 373 18.15 2.81 -20.99
N ALA A 374 16.87 3.01 -21.33
CA ALA A 374 15.98 1.90 -21.61
C ALA A 374 16.49 1.10 -22.83
N THR A 375 16.52 -0.22 -22.70
CA THR A 375 16.92 -1.10 -23.81
C THR A 375 15.79 -1.23 -24.81
N ILE A 376 16.12 -1.20 -26.09
CA ILE A 376 15.13 -1.39 -27.16
C ILE A 376 14.91 -2.90 -27.35
N THR A 377 13.65 -3.30 -27.33
CA THR A 377 13.22 -4.68 -27.55
C THR A 377 12.87 -4.94 -29.02
N SER A 378 12.29 -3.96 -29.70
CA SER A 378 11.97 -4.04 -31.13
C SER A 378 11.79 -2.66 -31.77
N LEU A 379 11.79 -2.63 -33.12
CA LEU A 379 11.37 -1.49 -33.92
C LEU A 379 10.05 -1.84 -34.61
N SER A 380 9.12 -0.90 -34.62
CA SER A 380 7.90 -0.92 -35.43
C SER A 380 8.00 0.20 -36.44
N ILE A 381 7.89 -0.12 -37.73
CA ILE A 381 8.03 0.87 -38.80
C ILE A 381 6.76 0.88 -39.63
N THR A 382 6.27 2.08 -39.96
CA THR A 382 5.22 2.26 -40.96
C THR A 382 5.81 2.97 -42.18
N ALA A 383 5.23 2.72 -43.36
CA ALA A 383 5.51 3.46 -44.57
C ALA A 383 4.20 4.08 -45.07
N ASN A 384 4.08 5.41 -45.06
CA ASN A 384 2.85 6.13 -45.42
C ASN A 384 1.61 5.53 -44.72
N ASP A 385 1.67 5.39 -43.39
CA ASP A 385 0.63 4.81 -42.53
C ASP A 385 0.37 3.29 -42.69
N ALA A 386 1.13 2.59 -43.53
CA ALA A 386 1.04 1.13 -43.64
C ALA A 386 2.08 0.43 -42.74
N ASP A 387 1.62 -0.45 -41.84
CA ASP A 387 2.50 -1.25 -41.00
C ASP A 387 3.42 -2.15 -41.83
N LEU A 388 4.70 -2.13 -41.50
CA LEU A 388 5.71 -2.99 -42.12
C LEU A 388 6.03 -4.18 -41.22
N VAL A 389 6.38 -5.29 -41.84
CA VAL A 389 6.92 -6.49 -41.17
C VAL A 389 8.36 -6.66 -41.60
N ASP A 390 9.26 -6.87 -40.64
CA ASP A 390 10.69 -6.99 -40.90
C ASP A 390 10.97 -8.05 -41.98
N ASN A 391 11.74 -7.65 -42.99
CA ASN A 391 12.16 -8.49 -44.10
C ASN A 391 10.99 -9.06 -44.95
N VAL A 392 9.81 -8.46 -44.89
CA VAL A 392 8.64 -8.80 -45.72
C VAL A 392 8.30 -7.62 -46.61
N ALA A 393 8.10 -7.88 -47.91
CA ALA A 393 7.79 -6.83 -48.88
C ALA A 393 6.35 -6.29 -48.72
N LEU A 394 6.22 -4.98 -48.54
CA LEU A 394 4.97 -4.25 -48.72
C LEU A 394 4.78 -3.94 -50.21
N VAL A 395 3.72 -4.48 -50.83
CA VAL A 395 3.39 -4.21 -52.22
C VAL A 395 2.45 -3.01 -52.29
N LEU A 396 2.93 -1.90 -52.88
CA LEU A 396 2.11 -0.71 -53.05
C LEU A 396 1.13 -0.88 -54.23
N THR A 397 -0.08 -0.36 -54.06
CA THR A 397 -1.11 -0.39 -55.12
C THR A 397 -1.03 0.80 -56.08
N VAL A 398 -0.31 1.85 -55.67
CA VAL A 398 -0.04 3.08 -56.43
C VAL A 398 1.40 3.47 -56.20
N GLN A 399 2.02 4.14 -57.18
CA GLN A 399 3.36 4.72 -57.04
C GLN A 399 3.25 6.08 -56.31
N PRO A 400 3.65 6.19 -55.03
CA PRO A 400 3.64 7.47 -54.35
C PRO A 400 4.81 8.33 -54.83
N ALA A 401 4.71 9.65 -54.69
CA ALA A 401 5.83 10.54 -54.96
C ALA A 401 6.92 10.43 -53.88
N ILE A 402 6.50 10.23 -52.62
CA ILE A 402 7.35 10.13 -51.45
C ILE A 402 6.92 8.90 -50.63
N ILE A 403 7.90 8.18 -50.11
CA ILE A 403 7.74 7.18 -49.05
C ILE A 403 8.32 7.78 -47.78
N ALA A 404 7.45 8.02 -46.79
CA ALA A 404 7.86 8.45 -45.45
C ALA A 404 7.84 7.24 -44.52
N LEU A 405 8.99 6.91 -43.94
CA LEU A 405 9.10 5.90 -42.90
C LEU A 405 8.91 6.57 -41.54
N GLN A 406 7.99 6.04 -40.73
CA GLN A 406 7.88 6.40 -39.32
C GLN A 406 8.41 5.26 -38.47
N VAL A 407 9.40 5.53 -37.62
CA VAL A 407 10.08 4.53 -36.80
C VAL A 407 9.65 4.70 -35.34
N THR A 408 8.99 3.69 -34.80
CA THR A 408 8.67 3.60 -33.37
C THR A 408 9.59 2.58 -32.70
N ALA A 409 10.34 3.02 -31.68
CA ALA A 409 11.12 2.12 -30.84
C ALA A 409 10.28 1.63 -29.67
N ASN A 410 10.26 0.31 -29.46
CA ASN A 410 9.59 -0.33 -28.32
C ASN A 410 10.64 -0.71 -27.28
N PHE A 411 10.52 -0.18 -26.08
CA PHE A 411 11.50 -0.32 -25.01
C PHE A 411 11.11 -1.41 -24.01
N ALA A 412 12.09 -1.95 -23.28
CA ALA A 412 11.88 -3.02 -22.30
C ALA A 412 11.00 -2.59 -21.10
N ASN A 413 10.88 -1.28 -20.86
CA ASN A 413 9.96 -0.70 -19.88
C ASN A 413 8.51 -0.60 -20.39
N SER A 414 8.19 -1.23 -21.53
CA SER A 414 6.88 -1.17 -22.21
C SER A 414 6.50 0.22 -22.75
N ASP A 415 7.45 1.15 -22.80
CA ASP A 415 7.27 2.43 -23.47
C ASP A 415 7.50 2.28 -24.98
N SER A 416 6.78 3.08 -25.77
CA SER A 416 6.94 3.14 -27.22
C SER A 416 7.06 4.59 -27.64
N ARG A 417 8.12 4.93 -28.37
CA ARG A 417 8.40 6.31 -28.78
C ARG A 417 8.64 6.40 -30.27
N ASP A 418 8.12 7.45 -30.87
CA ASP A 418 8.55 7.87 -32.20
C ASP A 418 10.01 8.35 -32.12
N VAL A 419 10.87 7.66 -32.87
CA VAL A 419 12.30 7.92 -32.95
C VAL A 419 12.71 8.25 -34.39
N THR A 420 11.75 8.61 -35.25
CA THR A 420 11.99 8.84 -36.68
C THR A 420 13.13 9.83 -36.93
N ASP A 421 13.14 10.93 -36.17
CA ASP A 421 14.14 12.00 -36.23
C ASP A 421 15.27 11.87 -35.19
N ASP A 422 15.32 10.76 -34.44
CA ASP A 422 16.36 10.55 -33.42
C ASP A 422 17.72 10.37 -34.10
N VAL A 423 18.74 11.08 -33.61
CA VAL A 423 20.11 11.04 -34.14
C VAL A 423 20.76 9.65 -34.07
N ASN A 424 20.21 8.76 -33.24
CA ASN A 424 20.66 7.37 -33.13
C ASN A 424 19.98 6.46 -34.16
N VAL A 425 18.94 6.89 -34.88
CA VAL A 425 18.38 6.12 -35.98
C VAL A 425 19.20 6.35 -37.25
N THR A 426 19.66 5.26 -37.84
CA THR A 426 20.37 5.26 -39.12
C THR A 426 19.51 4.58 -40.17
N TYR A 427 19.26 5.30 -41.25
CA TYR A 427 18.62 4.75 -42.44
C TYR A 427 19.68 4.47 -43.49
N ASN A 428 19.83 3.22 -43.89
CA ASN A 428 20.77 2.80 -44.91
C ASN A 428 19.99 2.31 -46.15
N ASN A 429 19.91 3.17 -47.17
CA ASN A 429 19.25 2.85 -48.43
C ASN A 429 20.10 1.88 -49.25
N LEU A 430 19.59 0.66 -49.45
CA LEU A 430 20.26 -0.40 -50.21
C LEU A 430 19.84 -0.42 -51.69
N SER A 431 18.85 0.38 -52.08
CA SER A 431 18.23 0.38 -53.42
C SER A 431 18.19 1.79 -54.06
N THR A 432 19.36 2.35 -54.33
CA THR A 432 19.54 3.72 -54.85
C THR A 432 18.98 4.00 -56.26
N ASN A 433 18.47 2.98 -56.97
CA ASN A 433 17.88 3.13 -58.30
C ASN A 433 16.34 3.20 -58.29
N VAL A 434 15.71 2.91 -57.15
CA VAL A 434 14.24 2.89 -56.98
C VAL A 434 13.80 4.07 -56.12
N ILE A 435 14.57 4.35 -55.08
CA ILE A 435 14.33 5.45 -54.14
C ILE A 435 15.60 6.23 -53.85
N THR A 436 15.47 7.55 -53.69
CA THR A 436 16.54 8.46 -53.25
C THR A 436 16.12 9.18 -51.99
N GLU A 437 17.02 9.22 -50.99
CA GLU A 437 16.77 9.90 -49.71
C GLU A 437 16.56 11.40 -49.93
N VAL A 438 15.55 11.96 -49.25
CA VAL A 438 15.28 13.40 -49.27
C VAL A 438 16.23 14.11 -48.29
N VAL A 439 16.98 15.08 -48.80
CA VAL A 439 18.01 15.76 -48.02
C VAL A 439 17.39 16.56 -46.87
N GLY A 440 17.80 16.24 -45.64
CA GLY A 440 17.39 16.94 -44.43
C GLY A 440 16.14 16.39 -43.75
N THR A 441 15.59 15.28 -44.25
CA THR A 441 14.40 14.61 -43.73
C THR A 441 14.68 13.11 -43.59
N PRO A 442 15.25 12.67 -42.45
CA PRO A 442 15.53 11.26 -42.21
C PRO A 442 14.29 10.38 -42.40
N GLY A 443 14.45 9.23 -43.06
CA GLY A 443 13.34 8.31 -43.31
C GLY A 443 12.41 8.69 -44.46
N GLU A 444 12.60 9.85 -45.11
CA GLU A 444 11.85 10.22 -46.32
C GLU A 444 12.62 9.92 -47.60
N TYR A 445 11.91 9.34 -48.58
CA TYR A 445 12.48 8.91 -49.85
C TYR A 445 11.63 9.36 -51.03
N THR A 446 12.25 9.98 -52.03
CA THR A 446 11.63 10.21 -53.35
C THR A 446 11.62 8.92 -54.14
N VAL A 447 10.49 8.60 -54.79
CA VAL A 447 10.37 7.43 -55.66
C VAL A 447 10.79 7.79 -57.08
N ASP A 448 11.92 7.25 -57.53
CA ASP A 448 12.53 7.56 -58.83
C ASP A 448 12.07 6.62 -59.95
N ALA A 449 11.78 5.36 -59.60
CA ALA A 449 11.36 4.33 -60.54
C ALA A 449 10.48 3.27 -59.87
N ALA A 450 9.82 2.44 -60.66
CA ALA A 450 9.17 1.23 -60.19
C ALA A 450 10.20 0.12 -59.93
N GLY A 451 9.91 -0.78 -58.98
CA GLY A 451 10.80 -1.87 -58.58
C GLY A 451 10.81 -2.14 -57.08
N ASP A 452 11.74 -2.99 -56.65
CA ASP A 452 11.92 -3.35 -55.25
C ASP A 452 12.94 -2.42 -54.57
N ALA A 453 12.48 -1.72 -53.54
CA ALA A 453 13.29 -0.87 -52.68
C ALA A 453 13.55 -1.56 -51.34
N GLU A 454 14.79 -1.44 -50.84
CA GLU A 454 15.19 -1.98 -49.54
C GLU A 454 15.92 -0.90 -48.72
N VAL A 455 15.51 -0.72 -47.47
CA VAL A 455 16.13 0.19 -46.51
C VAL A 455 16.39 -0.55 -45.21
N ALA A 456 17.65 -0.58 -44.77
CA ALA A 456 17.99 -1.09 -43.45
C ALA A 456 17.93 0.05 -42.42
N VAL A 457 17.03 -0.07 -41.45
CA VAL A 457 16.83 0.90 -40.37
C VAL A 457 17.45 0.32 -39.10
N ALA A 458 18.42 1.01 -38.52
CA ALA A 458 19.11 0.56 -37.31
C ALA A 458 19.05 1.63 -36.23
N PHE A 459 18.85 1.23 -34.97
CA PHE A 459 18.99 2.13 -33.82
C PHE A 459 20.35 1.91 -33.18
N GLN A 460 21.25 2.89 -33.32
CA GLN A 460 22.64 2.80 -32.90
C GLN A 460 22.77 2.55 -31.39
N GLY A 461 23.72 1.70 -31.01
CA GLY A 461 24.02 1.36 -29.60
C GLY A 461 23.23 0.18 -29.01
N GLN A 462 22.19 -0.32 -29.69
CA GLN A 462 21.34 -1.43 -29.18
C GLN A 462 21.29 -2.67 -30.11
N GLY A 463 21.95 -2.63 -31.28
CA GLY A 463 22.11 -3.79 -32.17
C GLY A 463 20.86 -4.25 -32.91
N GLN A 464 19.75 -3.53 -32.80
CA GLN A 464 18.49 -3.82 -33.51
C GLN A 464 18.53 -3.24 -34.93
N VAL A 465 18.23 -4.06 -35.93
CA VAL A 465 18.12 -3.69 -37.34
C VAL A 465 16.80 -4.21 -37.89
N PHE A 466 16.03 -3.34 -38.53
CA PHE A 466 14.79 -3.66 -39.24
C PHE A 466 15.01 -3.45 -40.73
N THR A 467 14.69 -4.44 -41.55
CA THR A 467 14.83 -4.39 -43.01
C THR A 467 13.49 -4.09 -43.65
N VAL A 468 13.32 -2.86 -44.11
CA VAL A 468 12.14 -2.40 -44.85
C VAL A 468 12.26 -2.87 -46.31
N LYS A 469 11.24 -3.57 -46.81
CA LYS A 469 11.12 -3.97 -48.21
C LYS A 469 9.82 -3.42 -48.81
N ILE A 470 9.92 -2.70 -49.91
CA ILE A 470 8.77 -2.08 -50.58
C ILE A 470 8.84 -2.38 -52.07
N THR A 471 7.75 -2.91 -52.64
CA THR A 471 7.60 -3.10 -54.09
C THR A 471 6.76 -1.96 -54.64
N VAL A 472 7.38 -1.10 -55.45
CA VAL A 472 6.77 0.05 -56.12
C VAL A 472 6.22 -0.39 -57.49
N PRO A 473 4.91 -0.20 -57.78
CA PRO A 473 4.32 -0.57 -59.07
C PRO A 473 4.76 0.37 -60.20
N ASN A 474 4.66 -0.13 -61.43
CA ASN A 474 4.88 0.62 -62.68
C ASN A 474 3.83 1.71 -62.93
#